data_AF-A0AAV4Y1A1-F1
#
_entry.id   AF-A0AAV4Y1A1-F1
#
_cell.length_a   1.000
_cell.length_b   1.000
_cell.length_c   1.000
_cell.angle_alpha   90.00
_cell.angle_beta   90.00
_cell.angle_gamma   90.00
#
_symmetry.space_group_name_H-M   'P 1'
#
loop_
_entity.id
_entity.type
_entity.pdbx_description
1 polymer ?
#
loop_
_entity_poly.entity_id
_entity_poly.type
_entity_poly.pdbx_seq_one_letter_code
_entity_poly.pdbx_strand_id
1 'polypeptide(L)'
;MLQDIKLKEDQLNERYVSSPRHTVQVDYITYLDELANLIGSKPNLQKMLFTDPKLFWALVNGPSLPYQYRLCGPHAWSGAREAILGYNSRVLAALNTRKGSQ
;
A
#
# COMPACT_ATOMS: atom_id res chain seq x y z
N MET A 1 7.08 20.17 12.91
CA MET A 1 6.04 19.44 13.68
C MET A 1 4.76 20.27 13.78
N LEU A 2 4.69 21.36 14.54
CA LEU A 2 3.45 22.16 14.68
C LEU A 2 2.92 22.74 13.36
N GLN A 3 3.82 23.21 12.50
CA GLN A 3 3.44 23.72 11.16
C GLN A 3 2.85 22.63 10.27
N ASP A 4 3.37 21.40 10.35
CA ASP A 4 2.90 20.25 9.57
C ASP A 4 1.52 19.79 10.06
N ILE A 5 1.30 19.78 11.39
CA ILE A 5 -0.01 19.52 11.99
C ILE A 5 -1.05 20.50 11.46
N LYS A 6 -0.75 21.81 11.51
CA LYS A 6 -1.66 22.84 11.03
C LYS A 6 -1.98 22.68 9.54
N LEU A 7 -0.98 22.38 8.72
CA LEU A 7 -1.16 22.14 7.29
C LEU A 7 -2.06 20.92 7.02
N LYS A 8 -1.89 19.83 7.79
CA LYS A 8 -2.75 18.65 7.69
C LYS A 8 -4.18 18.96 8.15
N GLU A 9 -4.36 19.71 9.24
CA GLU A 9 -5.68 20.17 9.68
C GLU A 9 -6.39 21.01 8.61
N ASP A 10 -5.68 21.95 7.98
CA ASP A 10 -6.22 22.78 6.91
C ASP A 10 -6.65 21.92 5.70
N GLN A 11 -5.83 20.94 5.29
CA GLN A 11 -6.17 19.99 4.21
C GLN A 11 -7.40 19.14 4.53
N LEU A 12 -7.56 18.70 5.79
CA LEU A 12 -8.72 17.93 6.23
C LEU A 12 -9.99 18.76 6.18
N ASN A 13 -9.92 20.01 6.65
CA ASN A 13 -11.04 20.94 6.66
C ASN A 13 -11.51 21.33 5.24
N GLU A 14 -10.59 21.42 4.27
CA GLU A 14 -10.94 21.65 2.87
C GLU A 14 -11.62 20.43 2.22
N ARG A 15 -11.20 19.22 2.58
CA ARG A 15 -11.65 18.00 1.92
C ARG A 15 -12.93 17.41 2.51
N TYR A 16 -13.11 17.48 3.82
CA TYR A 16 -14.19 16.81 4.53
C TYR A 16 -15.17 17.80 5.15
N VAL A 17 -16.43 17.37 5.29
CA VAL A 17 -17.43 18.19 5.99
C VAL A 17 -17.08 18.31 7.47
N SER A 18 -17.18 19.53 8.00
CA SER A 18 -16.99 19.83 9.42
C SER A 18 -17.97 19.03 10.28
N SER A 19 -17.48 17.92 10.83
CA SER A 19 -18.21 17.01 11.70
C SER A 19 -17.22 16.44 12.72
N PRO A 20 -17.65 16.16 13.97
CA PRO A 20 -16.80 15.51 14.96
C PRO A 20 -16.22 14.16 14.50
N ARG A 21 -16.79 13.54 13.46
CA ARG A 21 -16.34 12.25 12.89
C ARG A 21 -15.18 12.35 11.92
N HIS A 22 -14.89 13.53 11.35
CA HIS A 22 -13.90 13.70 10.27
C HIS A 22 -12.61 14.40 10.73
N THR A 23 -12.29 14.35 12.03
CA THR A 23 -11.12 15.03 12.63
C THR A 23 -9.80 14.31 12.37
N VAL A 24 -9.82 13.01 12.11
CA VAL A 24 -8.62 12.15 11.95
C VAL A 24 -8.62 11.38 10.63
N GLN A 25 -9.53 11.72 9.71
CA GLN A 25 -9.75 10.95 8.50
C GLN A 25 -8.60 11.13 7.52
N VAL A 26 -7.97 10.04 7.08
CA VAL A 26 -6.84 10.11 6.14
C VAL A 26 -7.00 9.12 5.00
N ASP A 27 -6.40 9.44 3.86
CA ASP A 27 -6.31 8.51 2.75
C ASP A 27 -5.29 7.42 3.06
N TYR A 28 -5.74 6.17 2.97
CA TYR A 28 -4.96 4.99 3.31
C TYR A 28 -3.59 4.92 2.61
N ILE A 29 -3.57 5.07 1.28
CA ILE A 29 -2.34 4.94 0.47
C ILE A 29 -1.37 6.08 0.81
N THR A 30 -1.85 7.33 0.76
CA THR A 30 -1.03 8.52 1.03
C THR A 30 -0.40 8.45 2.41
N TYR A 31 -1.20 8.12 3.44
CA TYR A 31 -0.73 8.04 4.80
C TYR A 31 0.32 6.93 4.99
N LEU A 32 0.08 5.74 4.44
CA LEU A 32 1.04 4.64 4.55
C LEU A 32 2.33 4.92 3.77
N ASP A 33 2.25 5.58 2.62
CA ASP A 33 3.42 6.00 1.86
C ASP A 33 4.25 7.05 2.61
N GLU A 34 3.61 7.99 3.30
CA GLU A 34 4.28 8.95 4.18
C GLU A 34 5.05 8.22 5.29
N LEU A 35 4.39 7.29 5.99
CA LEU A 35 5.04 6.48 7.04
C LEU A 35 6.18 5.62 6.48
N ALA A 36 5.97 4.97 5.34
CA ALA A 36 6.97 4.14 4.71
C ALA A 36 8.17 4.96 4.23
N ASN A 37 7.96 6.21 3.82
CA ASN A 37 9.05 7.11 3.47
C ASN A 37 9.86 7.52 4.72
N LEU A 38 9.19 7.81 5.84
CA LEU A 38 9.85 8.12 7.11
C LEU A 38 10.72 6.96 7.62
N ILE A 39 10.28 5.73 7.42
CA ILE A 39 11.01 4.51 7.83
C ILE A 39 12.04 4.08 6.77
N GLY A 40 11.95 4.59 5.54
CA GLY A 40 12.77 4.14 4.40
C GLY A 40 12.36 2.76 3.85
N SER A 41 11.12 2.32 4.08
CA SER A 41 10.55 1.08 3.55
C SER A 41 9.72 1.27 2.28
N LYS A 42 9.55 2.52 1.82
CA LYS A 42 8.83 2.82 0.59
C LYS A 42 9.57 2.25 -0.63
N PRO A 43 8.94 1.38 -1.45
CA PRO A 43 9.57 0.84 -2.64
C PRO A 43 9.78 1.93 -3.70
N ASN A 44 11.00 1.99 -4.26
CA ASN A 44 11.33 2.91 -5.34
C ASN A 44 10.79 2.38 -6.68
N LEU A 45 9.60 2.81 -7.07
CA LEU A 45 8.91 2.34 -8.29
C LEU A 45 9.75 2.51 -9.56
N GLN A 46 10.45 3.64 -9.72
CA GLN A 46 11.32 3.88 -10.88
C GLN A 46 12.47 2.87 -10.97
N LYS A 47 13.13 2.57 -9.83
CA LYS A 47 14.19 1.56 -9.78
C LYS A 47 13.63 0.16 -10.06
N MET A 48 12.45 -0.13 -9.51
CA MET A 48 11.77 -1.41 -9.71
C MET A 48 11.37 -1.67 -11.15
N LEU A 49 11.01 -0.63 -11.92
CA LEU A 49 10.72 -0.78 -13.34
C LEU A 49 11.87 -1.43 -14.11
N PHE A 50 13.12 -1.08 -13.76
CA PHE A 50 14.31 -1.62 -14.41
C PHE A 50 14.77 -2.95 -13.81
N THR A 51 14.61 -3.17 -12.50
CA THR A 51 15.08 -4.41 -11.84
C THR A 51 14.08 -5.56 -11.90
N ASP A 52 12.78 -5.26 -11.74
CA ASP A 52 11.70 -6.25 -11.76
C ASP A 52 10.40 -5.64 -12.34
N PRO A 53 10.28 -5.59 -13.68
CA PRO A 53 9.12 -4.97 -14.34
C PRO A 53 7.81 -5.70 -14.02
N LYS A 54 7.84 -7.00 -13.71
CA LYS A 54 6.64 -7.76 -13.35
C LYS A 54 6.08 -7.31 -12.00
N LEU A 55 6.96 -7.15 -11.01
CA LEU A 55 6.57 -6.63 -9.71
C LEU A 55 6.12 -5.17 -9.79
N PHE A 56 6.76 -4.35 -10.64
CA PHE A 56 6.34 -2.97 -10.90
C PHE A 56 4.88 -2.90 -11.38
N TRP A 57 4.52 -3.65 -12.42
CA TRP A 57 3.14 -3.65 -12.93
C TRP A 57 2.14 -4.16 -11.89
N ALA A 58 2.53 -5.14 -11.07
CA ALA A 58 1.69 -5.62 -9.97
C ALA A 58 1.46 -4.57 -8.88
N LEU A 59 2.43 -3.68 -8.61
CA LEU A 59 2.25 -2.60 -7.64
C LEU A 59 1.46 -1.41 -8.21
N VAL A 60 1.66 -1.08 -9.48
CA VAL A 60 1.01 0.09 -10.11
C VAL A 60 -0.44 -0.20 -10.50
N ASN A 61 -0.69 -1.36 -11.12
CA ASN A 61 -2.03 -1.72 -11.61
C ASN A 61 -2.76 -2.70 -10.68
N GLY A 62 -2.06 -3.31 -9.73
CA GLY A 62 -2.66 -4.23 -8.77
C GLY A 62 -3.17 -3.53 -7.52
N PRO A 63 -3.76 -4.30 -6.59
CA PRO A 63 -4.21 -3.77 -5.31
C PRO A 63 -3.01 -3.34 -4.44
N SER A 64 -3.18 -2.24 -3.69
CA SER A 64 -2.22 -1.80 -2.68
C SER A 64 -2.20 -2.75 -1.49
N LEU A 65 -1.30 -3.74 -1.54
CA LEU A 65 -1.16 -4.78 -0.51
C LEU A 65 -0.16 -4.35 0.57
N PRO A 66 -0.41 -4.63 1.87
CA PRO A 66 0.54 -4.30 2.95
C PRO A 66 1.94 -4.90 2.79
N TYR A 67 2.06 -6.00 2.03
CA TYR A 67 3.34 -6.65 1.72
C TYR A 67 4.31 -5.74 0.96
N GLN A 68 3.82 -4.71 0.25
CA GLN A 68 4.65 -3.79 -0.52
C GLN A 68 5.65 -3.01 0.36
N TYR A 69 5.28 -2.69 1.59
CA TYR A 69 6.11 -1.99 2.57
C TYR A 69 7.13 -2.90 3.26
N ARG A 70 7.17 -4.19 2.90
CA ARG A 70 8.17 -5.16 3.37
C ARG A 70 9.11 -5.62 2.25
N LEU A 71 9.01 -5.04 1.05
CA LEU A 71 9.93 -5.29 -0.06
C LEU A 71 11.31 -4.66 0.16
N CYS A 72 11.35 -3.53 0.86
CA CYS A 72 12.54 -2.71 1.06
C CYS A 72 12.58 -2.17 2.50
N GLY A 73 13.72 -1.60 2.88
CA GLY A 73 13.89 -0.95 4.18
C GLY A 73 14.27 -1.91 5.32
N PRO A 74 14.18 -1.44 6.58
CA PRO A 74 14.49 -2.27 7.74
C PRO A 74 13.49 -3.42 7.86
N HIS A 75 13.99 -4.63 8.18
CA HIS A 75 13.17 -5.84 8.31
C HIS A 75 12.39 -6.22 7.03
N ALA A 76 13.06 -6.13 5.88
CA ALA A 76 12.54 -6.65 4.62
C ALA A 76 12.22 -8.16 4.72
N TRP A 77 11.13 -8.58 4.09
CA TRP A 77 10.68 -9.98 4.08
C TRP A 77 10.90 -10.59 2.70
N SER A 78 11.70 -11.66 2.63
CA SER A 78 12.01 -12.36 1.38
C SER A 78 10.78 -12.87 0.64
N GLY A 79 9.74 -13.28 1.36
CA GLY A 79 8.48 -13.76 0.78
C GLY A 79 7.53 -12.68 0.29
N ALA A 80 7.83 -11.38 0.51
CA ALA A 80 6.92 -10.29 0.17
C ALA A 80 6.59 -10.25 -1.33
N ARG A 81 7.60 -10.50 -2.18
CA ARG A 81 7.43 -10.54 -3.64
C ARG A 81 6.45 -11.63 -4.08
N GLU A 82 6.65 -12.84 -3.60
CA GLU A 82 5.79 -13.99 -3.93
C GLU A 82 4.38 -13.79 -3.37
N ALA A 83 4.27 -13.22 -2.16
CA ALA A 83 3.00 -12.88 -1.57
C ALA A 83 2.20 -11.88 -2.41
N ILE A 84 2.87 -10.86 -2.97
CA ILE A 84 2.25 -9.87 -3.87
C ILE A 84 1.80 -10.56 -5.16
N LEU A 85 2.70 -11.25 -5.86
CA LEU A 85 2.35 -11.85 -7.15
C LEU A 85 1.30 -12.97 -7.04
N GLY A 86 1.30 -13.71 -5.92
CA GLY A 86 0.37 -14.80 -5.65
C GLY A 86 -0.91 -14.38 -4.91
N TYR A 87 -1.24 -13.09 -4.79
CA TYR A 87 -2.41 -12.68 -4.00
C TYR A 87 -3.72 -13.26 -4.54
N ASN A 88 -3.88 -13.27 -5.86
CA ASN A 88 -5.13 -13.68 -6.51
C ASN A 88 -5.43 -15.16 -6.29
N SER A 89 -4.41 -16.03 -6.34
CA SER A 89 -4.61 -17.46 -6.07
C SER A 89 -5.09 -17.72 -4.64
N ARG A 90 -4.62 -16.94 -3.65
CA ARG A 90 -5.08 -17.04 -2.25
C ARG A 90 -6.53 -16.60 -2.08
N VAL A 91 -6.92 -15.51 -2.73
CA VAL A 91 -8.31 -15.03 -2.71
C VAL A 91 -9.23 -16.07 -3.35
N LEU A 92 -8.87 -16.57 -4.53
CA LEU A 92 -9.66 -17.56 -5.25
C LEU A 92 -9.69 -18.93 -4.57
N ALA A 93 -8.64 -19.33 -3.85
CA ALA A 93 -8.60 -20.60 -3.14
C ALA A 93 -9.74 -20.74 -2.10
N ALA A 94 -10.11 -19.63 -1.44
CA ALA A 94 -11.24 -19.63 -0.50
C ALA A 94 -12.60 -19.68 -1.21
N LEU A 95 -12.69 -19.20 -2.44
CA LEU A 95 -13.94 -19.10 -3.21
C LEU A 95 -14.20 -20.37 -4.05
N ASN A 96 -13.16 -21.00 -4.58
CA ASN A 96 -13.23 -22.16 -5.47
C ASN A 96 -13.25 -23.49 -4.71
N THR A 97 -14.23 -23.65 -3.81
CA THR A 97 -14.41 -24.87 -3.00
C THR A 97 -14.98 -26.04 -3.81
N ARG A 98 -15.62 -25.77 -4.94
CA ARG A 98 -16.00 -26.78 -5.94
C ARG A 98 -15.04 -26.70 -7.12
N LYS A 99 -14.09 -27.63 -7.19
CA LYS A 99 -13.30 -27.85 -8.40
C LYS A 99 -14.26 -28.43 -9.43
N GLY A 100 -14.67 -27.62 -10.42
CA GLY A 100 -15.45 -28.13 -11.54
C GLY A 100 -14.73 -29.34 -12.14
N SER A 101 -15.45 -30.45 -12.25
CA SER A 101 -15.03 -31.64 -13.00
C SER A 101 -14.55 -31.19 -14.38
N GLN A 102 -13.24 -31.23 -14.60
CA GLN A 102 -12.68 -31.23 -15.95
C GLN A 102 -12.63 -32.66 -16.47
#